data_AF-A0A3P8VLD0-F1
#
_entry.id   AF-A0A3P8VLD0-F1
#
_cell.length_a   1.000
_cell.length_b   1.000
_cell.length_c   1.000
_cell.angle_alpha   90.00
_cell.angle_beta   90.00
_cell.angle_gamma   90.00
#
_symmetry.space_group_name_H-M   'P 1'
#
loop_
_entity.id
_entity.type
_entity.pdbx_description
1 polymer ?
#
loop_
_entity_poly.entity_id
_entity_poly.type
_entity_poly.pdbx_seq_one_letter_code
_entity_poly.pdbx_strand_id
1 'polypeptide(L)'
;MTFALLCASADCEKRCGALDIVFVIDSSESVGLTNFTLEKNFVINTINRLGSFSKDPESESGTRVGVVQYSHNGTFQAIRLNDPKIDSLTAFKDAVKRLEWIAGGTWTPSALKYAYDHLIRDSRRAKANVTVVVITDGRFDPRDDDSLLTYLCSDPSVDVSAIGIGDMFDQIEENESLKSIACQRDGRVLGMRRFADLVAEEFIDKIETVLCPEPVIICPDLPCKSEPAVASCVQRPVDVVFMLDGSERMGLENHRRAKEFIENVARRLTLANGPTDERNARLALVQYGSPTEQRVEFPLTHNLTVISDTLANVNYMDSSSALGSAIIHAVNNVRGERKARRNAEVAFVFITDGITSTEQLEEGVTAMRRAEGVPTVIAMGTDTDEEVLRKVSLGDMSAIFRGDDYNILNKPSFFERFVRWIC
;
A
#
# COMPACT_ATOMS: atom_id res chain seq x y z
N MET A 1 11.06 24.51 32.34
CA MET A 1 10.29 24.13 31.14
C MET A 1 11.30 23.69 30.10
N THR A 2 11.53 22.38 30.03
CA THR A 2 12.48 21.78 29.09
C THR A 2 11.75 21.63 27.76
N PHE A 3 12.10 22.43 26.76
CA PHE A 3 11.56 22.28 25.41
C PHE A 3 12.11 20.97 24.83
N ALA A 4 11.24 19.96 24.72
CA ALA A 4 11.55 18.78 23.92
C ALA A 4 11.60 19.20 22.45
N LEU A 5 12.79 19.12 21.84
CA LEU A 5 12.94 19.21 20.39
C LEU A 5 12.19 18.03 19.76
N LEU A 6 11.03 18.31 19.16
CA LEU A 6 10.36 17.36 18.28
C LEU A 6 10.88 17.62 16.87
N CYS A 7 11.80 16.76 16.41
CA CYS A 7 12.08 16.63 14.99
C CYS A 7 10.76 16.30 14.29
N ALA A 8 10.37 17.10 13.29
CA ALA A 8 9.45 16.63 12.27
C ALA A 8 10.03 15.32 11.73
N SER A 9 9.24 14.24 11.69
CA SER A 9 9.66 13.01 11.06
C SER A 9 9.95 13.33 9.59
N ALA A 10 11.21 13.59 9.29
CA ALA A 10 11.70 13.59 7.93
C ALA A 10 11.21 12.30 7.27
N ASP A 11 10.85 12.35 5.98
CA ASP A 11 10.68 11.14 5.19
C ASP A 11 12.03 10.46 5.09
N CYS A 12 12.38 9.78 6.17
CA CYS A 12 13.57 9.00 6.25
C CYS A 12 13.29 7.72 5.47
N GLU A 13 13.97 7.60 4.35
CA GLU A 13 13.93 6.39 3.56
C GLU A 13 14.74 5.33 4.32
N LYS A 14 14.14 4.16 4.57
CA LYS A 14 14.92 3.00 5.00
C LYS A 14 15.72 2.52 3.81
N ARG A 15 17.03 2.70 3.86
CA ARG A 15 17.94 2.13 2.86
C ARG A 15 18.67 0.95 3.46
N CYS A 16 18.46 -0.20 2.85
CA CYS A 16 19.32 -1.34 3.06
C CYS A 16 20.63 -1.08 2.29
N GLY A 17 21.73 -1.67 2.76
CA GLY A 17 22.93 -1.81 1.94
C GLY A 17 22.62 -2.53 0.63
N ALA A 18 23.61 -2.73 -0.23
CA ALA A 18 23.43 -3.54 -1.44
C ALA A 18 22.83 -4.92 -1.07
N LEU A 19 21.60 -5.17 -1.48
CA LEU A 19 20.84 -6.39 -1.17
C LEU A 19 20.34 -7.05 -2.46
N ASP A 20 20.66 -8.32 -2.65
CA ASP A 20 20.15 -9.13 -3.75
C ASP A 20 19.20 -10.18 -3.18
N ILE A 21 17.92 -10.09 -3.52
CA ILE A 21 16.86 -10.97 -3.02
C ILE A 21 16.41 -11.90 -4.12
N VAL A 22 16.36 -13.21 -3.87
CA VAL A 22 15.79 -14.19 -4.79
C VAL A 22 14.60 -14.87 -4.11
N PHE A 23 13.41 -14.74 -4.69
CA PHE A 23 12.25 -15.51 -4.28
C PHE A 23 12.19 -16.81 -5.07
N VAL A 24 12.06 -17.95 -4.40
CA VAL A 24 11.79 -19.25 -5.00
C VAL A 24 10.35 -19.60 -4.62
N ILE A 25 9.45 -19.58 -5.59
CA ILE A 25 7.99 -19.65 -5.39
C ILE A 25 7.41 -20.92 -6.02
N ASP A 26 6.44 -21.51 -5.35
CA ASP A 26 5.92 -22.83 -5.67
C ASP A 26 4.70 -22.70 -6.58
N SER A 27 4.80 -23.27 -7.78
CA SER A 27 3.74 -23.26 -8.79
C SER A 27 3.17 -24.66 -9.03
N SER A 28 3.34 -25.57 -8.07
CA SER A 28 2.81 -26.93 -8.11
C SER A 28 1.28 -26.98 -8.14
N GLU A 29 0.76 -28.17 -8.40
CA GLU A 29 -0.68 -28.42 -8.43
C GLU A 29 -1.35 -28.28 -7.05
N SER A 30 -0.65 -28.66 -5.97
CA SER A 30 -1.15 -28.57 -4.59
C SER A 30 -1.32 -27.14 -4.10
N VAL A 31 -0.48 -26.21 -4.58
CA VAL A 31 -0.64 -24.78 -4.34
C VAL A 31 -1.92 -24.27 -5.01
N GLY A 32 -2.07 -24.49 -6.31
CA GLY A 32 -3.23 -24.02 -7.08
C GLY A 32 -3.17 -22.52 -7.44
N LEU A 33 -3.96 -22.11 -8.44
CA LEU A 33 -3.92 -20.76 -9.02
C LEU A 33 -4.17 -19.63 -8.00
N THR A 34 -5.13 -19.81 -7.09
CA THR A 34 -5.49 -18.79 -6.10
C THR A 34 -4.34 -18.54 -5.13
N ASN A 35 -3.73 -19.59 -4.59
CA ASN A 35 -2.62 -19.47 -3.65
C ASN A 35 -1.35 -18.97 -4.34
N PHE A 36 -1.09 -19.43 -5.57
CA PHE A 36 0.00 -18.91 -6.38
C PHE A 36 -0.14 -17.38 -6.63
N THR A 37 -1.38 -16.89 -6.76
CA THR A 37 -1.63 -15.44 -6.84
C THR A 37 -1.29 -14.72 -5.54
N LEU A 38 -1.53 -15.34 -4.38
CA LEU A 38 -1.13 -14.80 -3.07
C LEU A 38 0.41 -14.76 -2.91
N GLU A 39 1.13 -15.79 -3.37
CA GLU A 39 2.60 -15.78 -3.41
C GLU A 39 3.14 -14.63 -4.25
N LYS A 40 2.60 -14.42 -5.46
CA LYS A 40 2.97 -13.28 -6.31
C LYS A 40 2.73 -11.94 -5.61
N ASN A 41 1.59 -11.79 -4.93
CA ASN A 41 1.27 -10.57 -4.19
C ASN A 41 2.21 -10.35 -3.01
N PHE A 42 2.60 -11.42 -2.31
CA PHE A 42 3.60 -11.36 -1.25
C PHE A 42 4.96 -10.88 -1.74
N VAL A 43 5.46 -11.42 -2.87
CA VAL A 43 6.70 -10.95 -3.50
C VAL A 43 6.60 -9.44 -3.79
N ILE A 44 5.50 -9.00 -4.40
CA ILE A 44 5.29 -7.59 -4.75
C ILE A 44 5.24 -6.70 -3.49
N ASN A 45 4.50 -7.11 -2.46
CA ASN A 45 4.30 -6.32 -1.26
C ASN A 45 5.57 -6.20 -0.42
N THR A 46 6.36 -7.29 -0.35
CA THR A 46 7.66 -7.30 0.35
C THR A 46 8.61 -6.30 -0.28
N ILE A 47 8.73 -6.28 -1.61
CA ILE A 47 9.62 -5.34 -2.30
C ILE A 47 9.12 -3.89 -2.19
N ASN A 48 7.82 -3.65 -2.15
CA ASN A 48 7.27 -2.31 -1.90
C ASN A 48 7.71 -1.74 -0.55
N ARG A 49 7.74 -2.58 0.49
CA ARG A 49 8.16 -2.17 1.83
C ARG A 49 9.64 -1.85 1.94
N LEU A 50 10.49 -2.58 1.21
CA LEU A 50 11.94 -2.36 1.21
C LEU A 50 12.37 -1.04 0.55
N GLY A 51 11.49 -0.37 -0.20
CA GLY A 51 11.57 1.04 -0.59
C GLY A 51 12.65 1.43 -1.62
N SER A 52 13.80 0.76 -1.62
CA SER A 52 14.96 1.10 -2.44
C SER A 52 15.21 0.01 -3.49
N PHE A 53 14.78 0.24 -4.74
CA PHE A 53 15.07 -0.64 -5.88
C PHE A 53 16.28 -0.08 -6.65
N SER A 54 17.30 -0.90 -6.92
CA SER A 54 18.47 -0.47 -7.69
C SER A 54 18.68 -1.37 -8.90
N LYS A 55 18.90 -0.78 -10.07
CA LYS A 55 19.26 -1.52 -11.30
C LYS A 55 20.78 -1.66 -11.48
N ASP A 56 21.54 -0.74 -10.88
CA ASP A 56 22.97 -0.63 -11.13
C ASP A 56 23.73 -1.74 -10.37
N PRO A 57 24.42 -2.66 -11.08
CA PRO A 57 25.20 -3.72 -10.46
C PRO A 57 26.37 -3.20 -9.62
N GLU A 58 26.84 -1.98 -9.86
CA GLU A 58 27.91 -1.34 -9.09
C GLU A 58 27.36 -0.48 -7.93
N SER A 59 26.04 -0.35 -7.79
CA SER A 59 25.43 0.42 -6.72
C SER A 59 25.70 -0.22 -5.37
N GLU A 60 26.31 0.56 -4.47
CA GLU A 60 26.60 0.16 -3.09
C GLU A 60 25.35 0.19 -2.16
N SER A 61 24.19 0.59 -2.71
CA SER A 61 22.91 0.61 -2.00
C SER A 61 21.74 0.13 -2.87
N GLY A 62 20.60 -0.16 -2.24
CA GLY A 62 19.37 -0.56 -2.92
C GLY A 62 19.30 -2.04 -3.29
N THR A 63 18.09 -2.48 -3.60
CA THR A 63 17.68 -3.88 -3.71
C THR A 63 17.58 -4.31 -5.17
N ARG A 64 18.16 -5.46 -5.53
CA ARG A 64 17.87 -6.19 -6.77
C ARG A 64 17.06 -7.43 -6.44
N VAL A 65 16.09 -7.75 -7.29
CA VAL A 65 15.14 -8.81 -6.99
C VAL A 65 15.04 -9.77 -8.16
N GLY A 66 15.16 -11.06 -7.85
CA GLY A 66 14.93 -12.16 -8.75
C GLY A 66 13.79 -13.03 -8.25
N VAL A 67 13.14 -13.74 -9.17
CA VAL A 67 12.09 -14.70 -8.86
C VAL A 67 12.34 -15.96 -9.67
N VAL A 68 12.24 -17.12 -9.05
CA VAL A 68 12.20 -18.43 -9.70
C VAL A 68 10.87 -19.06 -9.32
N GLN A 69 10.00 -19.26 -10.30
CA GLN A 69 8.87 -20.17 -10.12
C GLN A 69 9.23 -21.56 -10.62
N TYR A 70 8.77 -22.58 -9.92
CA TYR A 70 8.99 -23.98 -10.27
C TYR A 70 7.70 -24.79 -10.14
N SER A 71 7.64 -25.93 -10.83
CA SER A 71 6.68 -26.98 -10.50
C SER A 71 7.35 -28.34 -10.60
N HIS A 72 7.26 -29.01 -11.75
CA HIS A 72 7.79 -30.35 -11.98
C HIS A 72 9.19 -30.34 -12.65
N ASN A 73 9.71 -31.54 -12.92
CA ASN A 73 11.05 -31.75 -13.49
C ASN A 73 11.37 -30.82 -14.67
N GLY A 74 12.45 -30.05 -14.53
CA GLY A 74 12.97 -29.18 -15.58
C GLY A 74 12.13 -27.92 -15.85
N THR A 75 11.06 -27.70 -15.10
CA THR A 75 10.10 -26.62 -15.36
C THR A 75 10.33 -25.46 -14.42
N PHE A 76 11.12 -24.50 -14.89
CA PHE A 76 11.47 -23.27 -14.20
C PHE A 76 11.19 -22.05 -15.07
N GLN A 77 10.57 -21.01 -14.51
CA GLN A 77 10.59 -19.68 -15.12
C GLN A 77 11.20 -18.69 -14.14
N ALA A 78 12.02 -17.78 -14.66
CA ALA A 78 12.77 -16.88 -13.82
C ALA A 78 12.79 -15.43 -14.32
N ILE A 79 12.67 -14.52 -13.36
CA ILE A 79 13.02 -13.12 -13.48
C ILE A 79 14.40 -12.99 -12.85
N ARG A 80 15.43 -12.66 -13.63
CA ARG A 80 16.83 -12.63 -13.15
C ARG A 80 17.14 -11.32 -12.45
N LEU A 81 18.11 -11.35 -11.52
CA LEU A 81 18.61 -10.16 -10.81
C LEU A 81 19.12 -9.05 -11.74
N ASN A 82 19.63 -9.42 -12.91
CA ASN A 82 20.21 -8.53 -13.92
C ASN A 82 19.38 -8.47 -15.20
N ASP A 83 18.08 -8.77 -15.14
CA ASP A 83 17.20 -8.70 -16.32
C ASP A 83 17.18 -7.26 -16.88
N PRO A 84 17.64 -7.03 -18.13
CA PRO A 84 17.73 -5.68 -18.69
C PRO A 84 16.37 -4.99 -18.84
N LYS A 85 15.27 -5.77 -18.90
CA LYS A 85 13.88 -5.29 -19.01
C LYS A 85 13.30 -4.84 -17.68
N ILE A 86 13.96 -5.15 -16.57
CA ILE A 86 13.50 -4.84 -15.22
C ILE A 86 14.32 -3.65 -14.70
N ASP A 87 13.86 -2.45 -15.04
CA ASP A 87 14.57 -1.20 -14.77
C ASP A 87 13.97 -0.35 -13.66
N SER A 88 12.83 -0.77 -13.14
CA SER A 88 12.04 -0.07 -12.14
C SER A 88 11.23 -1.06 -11.32
N LEU A 89 10.82 -0.61 -10.13
CA LEU A 89 9.91 -1.38 -9.29
C LEU A 89 8.59 -1.71 -10.01
N THR A 90 8.09 -0.79 -10.85
CA THR A 90 6.90 -1.01 -11.67
C THR A 90 7.13 -2.12 -12.70
N ALA A 91 8.25 -2.08 -13.44
CA ALA A 91 8.58 -3.14 -14.40
C ALA A 91 8.73 -4.51 -13.74
N PHE A 92 9.33 -4.57 -12.55
CA PHE A 92 9.42 -5.78 -11.74
C PHE A 92 8.03 -6.32 -11.36
N LYS A 93 7.15 -5.46 -10.81
CA LYS A 93 5.77 -5.83 -10.45
C LYS A 93 5.02 -6.41 -11.64
N ASP A 94 5.12 -5.78 -12.79
CA ASP A 94 4.42 -6.24 -13.99
C ASP A 94 4.99 -7.57 -14.50
N ALA A 95 6.29 -7.80 -14.35
CA ALA A 95 6.90 -9.08 -14.67
C ALA A 95 6.43 -10.20 -13.74
N VAL A 96 6.37 -9.96 -12.43
CA VAL A 96 5.84 -10.92 -11.45
C VAL A 96 4.36 -11.21 -11.73
N LYS A 97 3.55 -10.18 -12.00
CA LYS A 97 2.12 -10.36 -12.35
C LYS A 97 1.89 -11.26 -13.56
N ARG A 98 2.77 -11.17 -14.56
CA ARG A 98 2.75 -11.98 -15.80
C ARG A 98 3.15 -13.44 -15.60
N LEU A 99 3.69 -13.82 -14.45
CA LEU A 99 3.96 -15.23 -14.17
C LEU A 99 2.63 -15.99 -14.11
N GLU A 100 2.53 -17.02 -14.95
CA GLU A 100 1.37 -17.92 -15.03
C GLU A 100 1.60 -19.15 -14.16
N TRP A 101 0.54 -19.59 -13.48
CA TRP A 101 0.56 -20.81 -12.69
C TRP A 101 0.79 -22.01 -13.60
N ILE A 102 1.80 -22.81 -13.27
CA ILE A 102 2.25 -23.91 -14.15
C ILE A 102 1.48 -25.20 -13.89
N ALA A 103 1.22 -25.51 -12.61
CA ALA A 103 0.75 -26.82 -12.13
C ALA A 103 1.76 -27.97 -12.36
N GLY A 104 1.54 -29.10 -11.68
CA GLY A 104 2.38 -30.30 -11.72
C GLY A 104 2.90 -30.70 -10.34
N GLY A 105 4.03 -31.41 -10.32
CA GLY A 105 4.72 -31.79 -9.08
C GLY A 105 5.45 -30.63 -8.39
N THR A 106 6.15 -30.94 -7.32
CA THR A 106 6.84 -29.97 -6.45
C THR A 106 8.32 -30.31 -6.39
N TRP A 107 9.13 -29.74 -7.28
CA TRP A 107 10.56 -30.06 -7.43
C TRP A 107 11.43 -29.02 -6.72
N THR A 108 11.21 -28.87 -5.40
CA THR A 108 11.87 -27.87 -4.57
C THR A 108 13.39 -28.04 -4.56
N PRO A 109 13.98 -29.21 -4.24
CA PRO A 109 15.44 -29.38 -4.29
C PRO A 109 16.08 -28.94 -5.62
N SER A 110 15.51 -29.35 -6.76
CA SER A 110 15.98 -28.91 -8.07
C SER A 110 15.82 -27.40 -8.31
N ALA A 111 14.75 -26.78 -7.78
CA ALA A 111 14.54 -25.33 -7.86
C ALA A 111 15.58 -24.55 -7.07
N LEU A 112 16.01 -25.03 -5.90
CA LEU A 112 17.08 -24.41 -5.11
C LEU A 112 18.39 -24.41 -5.88
N LYS A 113 18.72 -25.53 -6.53
CA LYS A 113 19.87 -25.63 -7.41
C LYS A 113 19.79 -24.66 -8.58
N TYR A 114 18.63 -24.60 -9.25
CA TYR A 114 18.41 -23.71 -10.37
C TYR A 114 18.59 -22.23 -9.97
N ALA A 115 18.00 -21.83 -8.84
CA ALA A 115 18.08 -20.47 -8.32
C ALA A 115 19.52 -20.07 -8.01
N TYR A 116 20.28 -20.95 -7.35
CA TYR A 116 21.68 -20.70 -7.08
C TYR A 116 22.49 -20.54 -8.36
N ASP A 117 22.41 -21.52 -9.26
CA ASP A 117 23.24 -21.59 -10.45
C ASP A 117 22.99 -20.43 -11.41
N HIS A 118 21.73 -20.05 -11.62
CA HIS A 118 21.36 -19.12 -12.70
C HIS A 118 21.09 -17.69 -12.24
N LEU A 119 20.72 -17.49 -10.97
CA LEU A 119 20.41 -16.15 -10.45
C LEU A 119 21.47 -15.66 -9.47
N ILE A 120 22.09 -16.54 -8.68
CA ILE A 120 23.04 -16.10 -7.64
C ILE A 120 24.47 -16.16 -8.16
N ARG A 121 24.98 -17.35 -8.47
CA ARG A 121 26.39 -17.57 -8.84
C ARG A 121 26.82 -16.69 -10.01
N ASP A 122 25.96 -16.58 -11.03
CA ASP A 122 26.29 -15.91 -12.27
C ASP A 122 25.93 -14.42 -12.28
N SER A 123 25.07 -13.95 -11.37
CA SER A 123 24.47 -12.62 -11.47
C SER A 123 24.52 -11.76 -10.21
N ARG A 124 24.96 -12.27 -9.04
CA ARG A 124 25.02 -11.49 -7.78
C ARG A 124 26.01 -10.32 -7.85
N ARG A 125 25.75 -9.25 -7.09
CA ARG A 125 26.72 -8.16 -6.90
C ARG A 125 27.81 -8.60 -5.93
N ALA A 126 29.06 -8.22 -6.21
CA ALA A 126 30.21 -8.64 -5.41
C ALA A 126 30.18 -8.14 -3.95
N LYS A 127 29.53 -7.00 -3.69
CA LYS A 127 29.43 -6.39 -2.35
C LYS A 127 28.02 -6.48 -1.74
N ALA A 128 27.09 -7.21 -2.36
CA ALA A 128 25.73 -7.33 -1.85
C ALA A 128 25.54 -8.53 -0.93
N ASN A 129 24.72 -8.35 0.10
CA ASN A 129 24.16 -9.49 0.83
C ASN A 129 23.18 -10.20 -0.09
N VAL A 130 23.28 -11.53 -0.18
CA VAL A 130 22.36 -12.34 -0.97
C VAL A 130 21.41 -13.05 -0.03
N THR A 131 20.11 -12.83 -0.21
CA THR A 131 19.08 -13.50 0.58
C THR A 131 18.11 -14.25 -0.33
N VAL A 132 17.83 -15.51 0.00
CA VAL A 132 16.86 -16.36 -0.70
C VAL A 132 15.65 -16.59 0.20
N VAL A 133 14.46 -16.33 -0.32
CA VAL A 133 13.19 -16.63 0.35
C VAL A 133 12.49 -17.73 -0.43
N VAL A 134 12.39 -18.90 0.17
CA VAL A 134 11.73 -20.08 -0.41
C VAL A 134 10.32 -20.16 0.13
N ILE A 135 9.31 -20.26 -0.73
CA ILE A 135 7.90 -20.44 -0.36
C ILE A 135 7.48 -21.79 -0.92
N THR A 136 6.90 -22.63 -0.07
CA THR A 136 6.39 -23.95 -0.47
C THR A 136 5.35 -24.43 0.53
N ASP A 137 4.48 -25.33 0.09
CA ASP A 137 3.60 -26.11 0.96
C ASP A 137 4.29 -27.38 1.51
N GLY A 138 5.58 -27.57 1.18
CA GLY A 138 6.48 -28.42 1.96
C GLY A 138 6.76 -29.80 1.47
N ARG A 139 5.96 -30.26 0.52
CA ARG A 139 6.05 -31.61 -0.01
C ARG A 139 6.74 -31.55 -1.34
N PHE A 140 8.01 -31.94 -1.38
CA PHE A 140 8.67 -32.14 -2.67
C PHE A 140 8.41 -33.54 -3.21
N ASP A 141 8.47 -33.68 -4.52
CA ASP A 141 8.26 -34.94 -5.22
C ASP A 141 9.37 -35.94 -4.87
N PRO A 142 9.08 -37.18 -4.45
CA PRO A 142 10.10 -38.18 -4.11
C PRO A 142 11.06 -38.56 -5.26
N ARG A 143 10.73 -38.15 -6.48
CA ARG A 143 11.59 -38.33 -7.67
C ARG A 143 12.62 -37.21 -7.84
N ASP A 144 12.49 -36.12 -7.09
CA ASP A 144 13.51 -35.08 -7.03
C ASP A 144 14.70 -35.51 -6.15
N ASP A 145 15.84 -34.86 -6.30
CA ASP A 145 17.09 -35.18 -5.61
C ASP A 145 17.15 -34.46 -4.26
N ASP A 146 16.76 -35.16 -3.18
CA ASP A 146 16.74 -34.64 -1.81
C ASP A 146 18.09 -34.12 -1.31
N SER A 147 19.21 -34.60 -1.88
CA SER A 147 20.55 -34.11 -1.57
C SER A 147 20.74 -32.62 -1.91
N LEU A 148 19.89 -32.07 -2.79
CA LEU A 148 19.90 -30.66 -3.18
C LEU A 148 19.14 -29.74 -2.21
N LEU A 149 18.46 -30.26 -1.18
CA LEU A 149 17.75 -29.43 -0.19
C LEU A 149 18.67 -28.41 0.49
N THR A 150 19.95 -28.78 0.68
CA THR A 150 20.97 -27.94 1.31
C THR A 150 21.85 -27.21 0.29
N TYR A 151 21.50 -27.21 -1.00
CA TYR A 151 22.38 -26.71 -2.06
C TYR A 151 22.77 -25.24 -1.86
N LEU A 152 21.82 -24.40 -1.43
CA LEU A 152 22.07 -22.99 -1.12
C LEU A 152 22.98 -22.80 0.10
N CYS A 153 23.00 -23.75 1.03
CA CYS A 153 23.80 -23.71 2.25
C CYS A 153 25.30 -23.95 2.01
N SER A 154 25.66 -24.39 0.81
CA SER A 154 27.06 -24.58 0.42
C SER A 154 27.82 -23.24 0.28
N ASP A 155 27.10 -22.13 0.09
CA ASP A 155 27.69 -20.78 0.05
C ASP A 155 27.36 -20.02 1.34
N PRO A 156 28.35 -19.75 2.22
CA PRO A 156 28.12 -19.06 3.49
C PRO A 156 27.73 -17.59 3.32
N SER A 157 27.85 -17.02 2.11
CA SER A 157 27.41 -15.65 1.80
C SER A 157 25.95 -15.56 1.35
N VAL A 158 25.25 -16.71 1.24
CA VAL A 158 23.83 -16.78 0.91
C VAL A 158 23.04 -17.07 2.18
N ASP A 159 22.17 -16.13 2.53
CA ASP A 159 21.24 -16.29 3.64
C ASP A 159 19.92 -16.86 3.11
N VAL A 160 19.42 -17.95 3.70
CA VAL A 160 18.19 -18.62 3.23
C VAL A 160 17.13 -18.56 4.33
N SER A 161 15.92 -18.17 3.93
CA SER A 161 14.71 -18.23 4.75
C SER A 161 13.68 -19.10 4.05
N ALA A 162 13.07 -20.04 4.77
CA ALA A 162 12.05 -20.93 4.25
C ALA A 162 10.69 -20.59 4.87
N ILE A 163 9.67 -20.43 4.02
CA ILE A 163 8.29 -20.17 4.40
C ILE A 163 7.48 -21.41 4.05
N GLY A 164 7.04 -22.12 5.08
CA GLY A 164 6.19 -23.30 4.96
C GLY A 164 4.73 -22.96 5.22
N ILE A 165 3.84 -23.47 4.36
CA ILE A 165 2.41 -23.14 4.39
C ILE A 165 1.57 -24.40 4.46
N GLY A 166 0.65 -24.47 5.44
CA GLY A 166 -0.26 -25.60 5.60
C GLY A 166 0.00 -26.40 6.87
N ASP A 167 -0.22 -27.71 6.83
CA ASP A 167 -0.03 -28.66 7.94
C ASP A 167 1.44 -29.11 8.13
N MET A 168 2.37 -28.45 7.44
CA MET A 168 3.81 -28.68 7.51
C MET A 168 4.43 -28.72 8.90
N PHE A 169 3.83 -28.04 9.87
CA PHE A 169 4.34 -27.99 11.26
C PHE A 169 3.79 -29.13 12.12
N ASP A 170 2.78 -29.84 11.62
CA ASP A 170 2.20 -31.00 12.27
C ASP A 170 2.96 -32.29 11.87
N GLN A 171 3.75 -32.26 10.79
CA GLN A 171 4.54 -33.38 10.28
C GLN A 171 6.05 -33.15 10.49
N ILE A 172 6.72 -34.10 11.16
CA ILE A 172 8.14 -33.98 11.55
C ILE A 172 9.07 -33.92 10.32
N GLU A 173 8.85 -34.79 9.33
CA GLU A 173 9.69 -34.90 8.12
C GLU A 173 9.67 -33.63 7.25
N GLU A 174 8.50 -32.99 7.14
CA GLU A 174 8.30 -31.77 6.36
C GLU A 174 8.97 -30.56 7.04
N ASN A 175 8.90 -30.50 8.37
CA ASN A 175 9.63 -29.52 9.16
C ASN A 175 11.15 -29.72 9.04
N GLU A 176 11.64 -30.96 9.04
CA GLU A 176 13.06 -31.26 8.78
C GLU A 176 13.51 -30.82 7.38
N SER A 177 12.63 -30.95 6.38
CA SER A 177 12.88 -30.47 5.02
C SER A 177 13.03 -28.95 4.99
N LEU A 178 12.11 -28.19 5.59
CA LEU A 178 12.23 -26.72 5.70
C LEU A 178 13.48 -26.29 6.45
N LYS A 179 13.83 -27.00 7.53
CA LYS A 179 15.08 -26.74 8.27
C LYS A 179 16.30 -26.97 7.40
N SER A 180 16.29 -28.00 6.56
CA SER A 180 17.37 -28.28 5.61
C SER A 180 17.50 -27.16 4.58
N ILE A 181 16.39 -26.67 4.03
CA ILE A 181 16.36 -25.51 3.13
C ILE A 181 16.91 -24.26 3.82
N ALA A 182 16.51 -24.00 5.06
CA ALA A 182 16.98 -22.88 5.88
C ALA A 182 18.34 -23.12 6.56
N CYS A 183 19.13 -24.07 6.08
CA CYS A 183 20.50 -24.34 6.54
C CYS A 183 20.60 -24.65 8.05
N GLN A 184 19.62 -25.36 8.59
CA GLN A 184 19.50 -25.73 10.00
C GLN A 184 19.43 -24.52 10.96
N ARG A 185 18.95 -23.37 10.47
CA ARG A 185 18.74 -22.16 11.27
C ARG A 185 17.26 -22.04 11.65
N ASP A 186 16.91 -22.46 12.86
CA ASP A 186 15.50 -22.47 13.34
C ASP A 186 14.83 -21.09 13.24
N GLY A 187 15.57 -19.99 13.42
CA GLY A 187 15.05 -18.62 13.29
C GLY A 187 14.77 -18.14 11.86
N ARG A 188 15.07 -18.96 10.84
CA ARG A 188 14.88 -18.68 9.42
C ARG A 188 13.78 -19.55 8.77
N VAL A 189 13.15 -20.43 9.55
CA VAL A 189 11.96 -21.17 9.14
C VAL A 189 10.73 -20.41 9.66
N LEU A 190 9.83 -20.05 8.75
CA LEU A 190 8.60 -19.32 9.05
C LEU A 190 7.40 -20.18 8.67
N GLY A 191 6.55 -20.42 9.65
CA GLY A 191 5.36 -21.24 9.46
C GLY A 191 4.06 -20.47 9.45
N MET A 192 3.17 -20.86 8.56
CA MET A 192 1.81 -20.34 8.51
C MET A 192 0.79 -21.41 8.12
N ARG A 193 -0.46 -21.19 8.51
CA ARG A 193 -1.54 -22.15 8.25
C ARG A 193 -2.17 -21.95 6.88
N ARG A 194 -2.17 -20.72 6.36
CA ARG A 194 -2.87 -20.36 5.12
C ARG A 194 -2.02 -19.44 4.27
N PHE A 195 -2.13 -19.57 2.95
CA PHE A 195 -1.50 -18.65 1.99
C PHE A 195 -2.00 -17.21 2.15
N ALA A 196 -3.20 -17.00 2.69
CA ALA A 196 -3.72 -15.66 2.98
C ALA A 196 -2.87 -14.92 4.04
N ASP A 197 -2.15 -15.65 4.90
CA ASP A 197 -1.31 -15.06 5.94
C ASP A 197 -0.04 -14.42 5.34
N LEU A 198 0.37 -14.83 4.12
CA LEU A 198 1.48 -14.21 3.40
C LEU A 198 1.27 -12.72 3.14
N VAL A 199 0.02 -12.30 2.93
CA VAL A 199 -0.31 -10.91 2.61
C VAL A 199 -0.72 -10.08 3.83
N ALA A 200 -0.65 -10.66 5.04
CA ALA A 200 -0.92 -9.94 6.28
C ALA A 200 0.19 -8.92 6.58
N GLU A 201 -0.20 -7.72 7.02
CA GLU A 201 0.78 -6.64 7.30
C GLU A 201 1.82 -7.05 8.35
N GLU A 202 1.39 -7.71 9.43
CA GLU A 202 2.29 -8.16 10.50
C GLU A 202 3.39 -9.12 9.99
N PHE A 203 3.05 -9.98 9.03
CA PHE A 203 4.00 -10.91 8.44
C PHE A 203 4.99 -10.20 7.51
N ILE A 204 4.48 -9.25 6.72
CA ILE A 204 5.31 -8.45 5.82
C ILE A 204 6.31 -7.59 6.63
N ASP A 205 5.89 -7.01 7.76
CA ASP A 205 6.78 -6.23 8.62
C ASP A 205 7.88 -7.11 9.26
N LYS A 206 7.53 -8.36 9.62
CA LYS A 206 8.49 -9.36 10.12
C LYS A 206 9.51 -9.74 9.05
N ILE A 207 9.07 -10.02 7.82
CA ILE A 207 10.00 -10.41 6.75
C ILE A 207 10.89 -9.23 6.33
N GLU A 208 10.37 -8.00 6.33
CA GLU A 208 11.16 -6.79 6.07
C GLU A 208 12.36 -6.71 7.03
N THR A 209 12.11 -6.95 8.32
CA THR A 209 13.14 -6.93 9.37
C THR A 209 14.18 -8.05 9.18
N VAL A 210 13.76 -9.22 8.69
CA VAL A 210 14.68 -10.34 8.41
C VAL A 210 15.54 -10.06 7.17
N LEU A 211 14.96 -9.45 6.14
CA LEU A 211 15.64 -9.13 4.89
C LEU A 211 16.58 -7.92 5.03
N CYS A 212 16.25 -6.99 5.92
CA CYS A 212 17.00 -5.77 6.17
C CYS A 212 17.13 -5.49 7.67
N PRO A 213 18.01 -6.21 8.38
CA PRO A 213 18.12 -6.14 9.84
C PRO A 213 18.71 -4.81 10.35
N GLU A 214 19.60 -4.19 9.59
CA GLU A 214 20.25 -2.91 9.93
C GLU A 214 20.02 -1.87 8.83
N PRO A 215 18.79 -1.36 8.67
CA PRO A 215 18.51 -0.34 7.67
C PRO A 215 19.22 0.96 8.06
N VAL A 216 19.93 1.55 7.11
CA VAL A 216 20.41 2.93 7.22
C VAL A 216 19.20 3.83 6.98
N ILE A 217 18.79 4.52 8.02
CA ILE A 217 17.71 5.50 7.95
C ILE A 217 18.30 6.78 7.35
N ILE A 218 18.12 6.97 6.04
CA ILE A 218 18.57 8.18 5.36
C ILE A 218 17.45 9.19 5.43
N CYS A 219 17.58 10.12 6.36
CA CYS A 219 16.76 11.32 6.39
C CYS A 219 17.42 12.37 5.48
N PRO A 220 16.67 13.09 4.63
CA PRO A 220 17.23 14.24 3.94
C PRO A 220 17.78 15.23 4.98
N ASP A 221 19.02 15.70 4.77
CA ASP A 221 19.65 16.76 5.57
C ASP A 221 18.89 18.07 5.34
N LEU A 222 17.78 18.25 6.08
CA LEU A 222 17.14 19.54 6.21
C LEU A 222 17.82 20.30 7.36
N PRO A 223 18.34 21.51 7.13
CA PRO A 223 18.80 22.34 8.23
C PRO A 223 17.63 22.51 9.21
N CYS A 224 17.85 22.20 10.48
CA CYS A 224 16.88 22.44 11.53
C CYS A 224 16.59 23.94 11.60
N LYS A 225 15.59 24.39 10.84
CA LYS A 225 14.98 25.69 11.03
C LYS A 225 14.18 25.60 12.32
N SER A 226 14.34 26.60 13.17
CA SER A 226 13.79 26.71 14.52
C SER A 226 12.26 26.83 14.59
N GLU A 227 11.54 26.41 13.56
CA GLU A 227 10.07 26.34 13.53
C GLU A 227 9.68 25.13 12.65
N PRO A 228 8.68 24.34 13.06
CA PRO A 228 8.31 23.12 12.35
C PRO A 228 7.71 23.48 10.98
N ALA A 229 8.54 23.38 9.93
CA ALA A 229 8.05 23.31 8.56
C ALA A 229 7.48 21.90 8.34
N VAL A 230 6.23 21.74 8.79
CA VAL A 230 5.23 20.85 8.22
C VAL A 230 5.52 20.68 6.72
N ALA A 231 5.65 19.44 6.24
CA ALA A 231 5.69 19.14 4.81
C ALA A 231 4.58 19.95 4.15
N SER A 232 5.02 21.00 3.48
CA SER A 232 4.16 22.12 3.18
C SER A 232 3.44 21.71 1.92
N CYS A 233 2.12 21.61 2.00
CA CYS A 233 1.16 21.58 0.90
C CYS A 233 1.28 22.88 0.05
N VAL A 234 2.50 23.27 -0.31
CA VAL A 234 2.90 24.61 -0.71
C VAL A 234 3.62 24.50 -2.04
N GLN A 235 3.26 25.43 -2.91
CA GLN A 235 3.71 25.64 -4.30
C GLN A 235 2.74 25.15 -5.37
N ARG A 236 1.61 24.51 -5.03
CA ARG A 236 0.54 24.22 -6.00
C ARG A 236 -0.86 24.51 -5.44
N PRO A 237 -1.80 25.02 -6.24
CA PRO A 237 -3.13 25.31 -5.75
C PRO A 237 -3.97 24.02 -5.72
N VAL A 238 -4.56 23.71 -4.56
CA VAL A 238 -5.45 22.54 -4.39
C VAL A 238 -6.78 23.00 -3.81
N ASP A 239 -7.89 22.63 -4.43
CA ASP A 239 -9.24 22.85 -3.95
C ASP A 239 -9.80 21.51 -3.43
N VAL A 240 -9.85 21.34 -2.11
CA VAL A 240 -10.30 20.10 -1.45
C VAL A 240 -11.80 20.20 -1.17
N VAL A 241 -12.57 19.26 -1.69
CA VAL A 241 -14.02 19.14 -1.49
C VAL A 241 -14.29 17.90 -0.66
N PHE A 242 -14.60 18.10 0.62
CA PHE A 242 -15.04 17.02 1.50
C PHE A 242 -16.51 16.70 1.23
N MET A 243 -16.77 15.43 0.98
CA MET A 243 -18.08 14.83 0.80
C MET A 243 -18.36 13.97 2.03
N LEU A 244 -19.13 14.52 2.97
CA LEU A 244 -19.42 13.90 4.26
C LEU A 244 -20.75 13.15 4.21
N ASP A 245 -20.72 11.86 4.47
CA ASP A 245 -21.91 11.03 4.58
C ASP A 245 -22.76 11.46 5.78
N GLY A 246 -24.04 11.75 5.54
CA GLY A 246 -25.03 12.13 6.54
C GLY A 246 -26.00 11.00 6.88
N SER A 247 -25.70 9.76 6.49
CA SER A 247 -26.61 8.64 6.64
C SER A 247 -26.73 8.12 8.08
N GLU A 248 -27.88 7.51 8.38
CA GLU A 248 -28.18 6.84 9.66
C GLU A 248 -27.05 5.90 10.11
N ARG A 249 -26.45 5.19 9.15
CA ARG A 249 -25.39 4.19 9.41
C ARG A 249 -24.10 4.81 9.94
N MET A 250 -23.80 6.05 9.54
CA MET A 250 -22.66 6.78 10.09
C MET A 250 -22.88 7.05 11.57
N GLY A 251 -24.06 7.54 11.95
CA GLY A 251 -24.39 7.87 13.33
C GLY A 251 -23.70 9.15 13.83
N LEU A 252 -24.31 9.76 14.86
CA LEU A 252 -23.94 11.09 15.34
C LEU A 252 -22.49 11.20 15.83
N GLU A 253 -21.98 10.18 16.53
CA GLU A 253 -20.62 10.19 17.10
C GLU A 253 -19.54 10.08 16.02
N ASN A 254 -19.73 9.22 15.01
CA ASN A 254 -18.78 9.13 13.90
C ASN A 254 -18.83 10.37 13.02
N HIS A 255 -20.03 10.93 12.82
CA HIS A 255 -20.19 12.22 12.17
C HIS A 255 -19.40 13.32 12.89
N ARG A 256 -19.47 13.37 14.24
CA ARG A 256 -18.67 14.30 15.05
C ARG A 256 -17.17 14.12 14.81
N ARG A 257 -16.68 12.88 14.79
CA ARG A 257 -15.24 12.56 14.55
C ARG A 257 -14.79 12.94 13.14
N ALA A 258 -15.64 12.73 12.14
CA ALA A 258 -15.35 13.16 10.77
C ALA A 258 -15.23 14.70 10.68
N LYS A 259 -16.08 15.45 11.39
CA LYS A 259 -15.95 16.91 11.48
C LYS A 259 -14.64 17.35 12.15
N GLU A 260 -14.27 16.71 13.26
CA GLU A 260 -12.97 16.96 13.93
C GLU A 260 -11.79 16.68 13.00
N PHE A 261 -11.85 15.59 12.24
CA PHE A 261 -10.85 15.25 11.24
C PHE A 261 -10.73 16.34 10.16
N ILE A 262 -11.85 16.80 9.59
CA ILE A 262 -11.85 17.89 8.59
C ILE A 262 -11.25 19.18 9.18
N GLU A 263 -11.58 19.51 10.43
CA GLU A 263 -11.02 20.68 11.11
C GLU A 263 -9.51 20.55 11.30
N ASN A 264 -9.03 19.37 11.71
CA ASN A 264 -7.60 19.10 11.87
C ASN A 264 -6.86 19.21 10.53
N VAL A 265 -7.45 18.71 9.44
CA VAL A 265 -6.91 18.88 8.09
C VAL A 265 -6.83 20.37 7.74
N ALA A 266 -7.90 21.14 7.97
CA ALA A 266 -7.92 22.57 7.68
C ALA A 266 -6.84 23.36 8.45
N ARG A 267 -6.54 22.96 9.69
CA ARG A 267 -5.48 23.57 10.52
C ARG A 267 -4.07 23.14 10.08
N ARG A 268 -3.93 21.93 9.54
CA ARG A 268 -2.65 21.38 9.09
C ARG A 268 -2.25 21.92 7.72
N LEU A 269 -3.22 22.14 6.84
CA LEU A 269 -2.99 22.65 5.50
C LEU A 269 -2.70 24.16 5.53
N THR A 270 -1.77 24.60 4.68
CA THR A 270 -1.58 26.04 4.43
C THR A 270 -2.73 26.51 3.55
N LEU A 271 -3.69 27.22 4.14
CA LEU A 271 -4.83 27.77 3.42
C LEU A 271 -4.43 28.98 2.58
N ALA A 272 -5.15 29.20 1.50
CA ALA A 272 -4.94 30.32 0.59
C ALA A 272 -5.09 31.69 1.28
N ASN A 273 -4.36 32.69 0.79
CA ASN A 273 -4.52 34.07 1.26
C ASN A 273 -5.69 34.80 0.59
N GLY A 274 -6.32 34.15 -0.39
CA GLY A 274 -7.44 34.71 -1.12
C GLY A 274 -7.96 33.76 -2.19
N PRO A 275 -9.08 34.10 -2.87
CA PRO A 275 -9.71 33.25 -3.88
C PRO A 275 -8.83 32.95 -5.11
N THR A 276 -7.83 33.79 -5.38
CA THR A 276 -6.93 33.72 -6.54
C THR A 276 -5.50 33.31 -6.17
N ASP A 277 -5.24 32.92 -4.92
CA ASP A 277 -3.94 32.39 -4.53
C ASP A 277 -3.63 31.16 -5.38
N GLU A 278 -2.43 31.05 -5.98
CA GLU A 278 -2.05 29.92 -6.84
C GLU A 278 -1.15 28.91 -6.13
N ARG A 279 -0.98 28.99 -4.80
CA ARG A 279 0.03 28.19 -4.09
C ARG A 279 -0.48 27.32 -2.95
N ASN A 280 -1.71 27.54 -2.50
CA ASN A 280 -2.20 27.06 -1.21
C ASN A 280 -3.60 26.43 -1.32
N ALA A 281 -4.07 25.79 -0.25
CA ALA A 281 -5.32 25.03 -0.26
C ALA A 281 -6.58 25.89 -0.03
N ARG A 282 -7.72 25.47 -0.57
CA ARG A 282 -9.06 25.91 -0.16
C ARG A 282 -9.92 24.69 0.12
N LEU A 283 -10.81 24.79 1.09
CA LEU A 283 -11.66 23.68 1.51
C LEU A 283 -13.13 24.02 1.27
N ALA A 284 -13.89 23.01 0.86
CA ALA A 284 -15.35 23.01 0.85
C ALA A 284 -15.86 21.77 1.59
N LEU A 285 -17.05 21.86 2.17
CA LEU A 285 -17.74 20.72 2.77
C LEU A 285 -19.15 20.62 2.17
N VAL A 286 -19.46 19.43 1.67
CA VAL A 286 -20.79 19.02 1.25
C VAL A 286 -21.19 17.83 2.10
N GLN A 287 -22.25 17.99 2.88
CA GLN A 287 -22.89 16.87 3.57
C GLN A 287 -24.00 16.31 2.67
N TYR A 288 -24.10 14.99 2.57
CA TYR A 288 -25.07 14.34 1.70
C TYR A 288 -25.90 13.30 2.42
N GLY A 289 -27.17 13.23 2.06
CA GLY A 289 -28.13 12.24 2.53
C GLY A 289 -28.82 11.56 1.35
N SER A 290 -30.15 11.57 1.38
CA SER A 290 -31.01 11.11 0.28
C SER A 290 -30.79 11.87 -1.03
N PRO A 291 -31.31 11.38 -2.18
CA PRO A 291 -31.09 12.01 -3.48
C PRO A 291 -31.48 13.50 -3.57
N THR A 292 -32.36 13.97 -2.68
CA THR A 292 -32.81 15.36 -2.60
C THR A 292 -32.22 16.16 -1.44
N GLU A 293 -31.48 15.51 -0.52
CA GLU A 293 -30.92 16.11 0.69
C GLU A 293 -29.41 16.26 0.55
N GLN A 294 -29.00 17.29 -0.17
CA GLN A 294 -27.61 17.64 -0.41
C GLN A 294 -27.37 19.05 0.11
N ARG A 295 -26.41 19.24 1.02
CA ARG A 295 -26.13 20.55 1.64
C ARG A 295 -24.67 20.92 1.49
N VAL A 296 -24.41 22.06 0.84
CA VAL A 296 -23.11 22.72 0.88
C VAL A 296 -23.01 23.46 2.22
N GLU A 297 -22.35 22.85 3.20
CA GLU A 297 -22.17 23.43 4.54
C GLU A 297 -21.30 24.69 4.47
N PHE A 298 -20.21 24.63 3.71
CA PHE A 298 -19.47 25.81 3.29
C PHE A 298 -18.87 25.62 1.89
N PRO A 299 -18.94 26.66 1.02
CA PRO A 299 -18.28 26.64 -0.27
C PRO A 299 -16.76 26.74 -0.11
N LEU A 300 -16.01 26.62 -1.22
CA LEU A 300 -14.54 26.77 -1.22
C LEU A 300 -14.11 28.06 -0.53
N THR A 301 -13.49 27.89 0.63
CA THR A 301 -13.01 28.96 1.49
C THR A 301 -11.61 28.69 1.98
N HIS A 302 -10.93 29.76 2.38
CA HIS A 302 -9.61 29.73 3.00
C HIS A 302 -9.66 30.33 4.41
N ASN A 303 -10.84 30.75 4.86
CA ASN A 303 -11.03 31.35 6.17
C ASN A 303 -11.25 30.24 7.20
N LEU A 304 -10.23 30.00 8.02
CA LEU A 304 -10.26 28.97 9.06
C LEU A 304 -11.38 29.21 10.09
N THR A 305 -11.72 30.46 10.40
CA THR A 305 -12.82 30.79 11.30
C THR A 305 -14.16 30.34 10.73
N VAL A 306 -14.40 30.57 9.44
CA VAL A 306 -15.62 30.09 8.76
C VAL A 306 -15.67 28.56 8.77
N ILE A 307 -14.54 27.89 8.54
CA ILE A 307 -14.46 26.42 8.56
C ILE A 307 -14.79 25.88 9.96
N SER A 308 -14.11 26.38 11.00
CA SER A 308 -14.31 25.93 12.39
C SER A 308 -15.72 26.24 12.90
N ASP A 309 -16.24 27.46 12.67
CA ASP A 309 -17.58 27.85 13.13
C ASP A 309 -18.68 27.03 12.44
N THR A 310 -18.54 26.77 11.14
CA THR A 310 -19.50 25.92 10.43
C THR A 310 -19.41 24.47 10.92
N LEU A 311 -18.21 23.88 11.04
CA LEU A 311 -18.04 22.51 11.54
C LEU A 311 -18.60 22.31 12.95
N ALA A 312 -18.48 23.31 13.83
CA ALA A 312 -19.09 23.27 15.15
C ALA A 312 -20.63 23.16 15.10
N ASN A 313 -21.26 23.79 14.09
CA ASN A 313 -22.72 23.92 13.98
C ASN A 313 -23.38 23.02 12.92
N VAL A 314 -22.60 22.29 12.11
CA VAL A 314 -23.15 21.35 11.12
C VAL A 314 -23.98 20.28 11.83
N ASN A 315 -25.24 20.20 11.45
CA ASN A 315 -26.21 19.23 11.94
C ASN A 315 -26.08 17.93 11.16
N TYR A 316 -26.05 16.82 11.89
CA TYR A 316 -26.14 15.48 11.32
C TYR A 316 -27.52 15.27 10.66
N MET A 317 -27.53 14.77 9.42
CA MET A 317 -28.75 14.64 8.61
C MET A 317 -29.66 13.49 9.03
N ASP A 318 -29.09 12.38 9.52
CA ASP A 318 -29.84 11.15 9.83
C ASP A 318 -30.72 10.65 8.66
N SER A 319 -30.12 10.58 7.47
CA SER A 319 -30.82 10.28 6.21
C SER A 319 -30.34 8.95 5.59
N SER A 320 -30.69 8.71 4.32
CA SER A 320 -30.09 7.65 3.51
C SER A 320 -28.77 8.10 2.89
N SER A 321 -28.01 7.21 2.24
CA SER A 321 -26.78 7.58 1.52
C SER A 321 -26.99 7.51 0.01
N ALA A 322 -26.95 8.66 -0.67
CA ALA A 322 -27.09 8.77 -2.13
C ALA A 322 -25.90 9.48 -2.79
N LEU A 323 -24.75 8.81 -2.77
CA LEU A 323 -23.46 9.34 -3.25
C LEU A 323 -23.48 9.85 -4.71
N GLY A 324 -24.17 9.17 -5.63
CA GLY A 324 -24.23 9.58 -7.04
C GLY A 324 -24.79 10.98 -7.22
N SER A 325 -25.97 11.24 -6.63
CA SER A 325 -26.62 12.56 -6.63
C SER A 325 -25.77 13.63 -5.93
N ALA A 326 -25.08 13.25 -4.86
CA ALA A 326 -24.20 14.13 -4.09
C ALA A 326 -23.01 14.63 -4.94
N ILE A 327 -22.37 13.73 -5.70
CA ILE A 327 -21.27 14.09 -6.59
C ILE A 327 -21.74 15.09 -7.65
N ILE A 328 -22.90 14.84 -8.27
CA ILE A 328 -23.49 15.77 -9.26
C ILE A 328 -23.75 17.13 -8.62
N HIS A 329 -24.33 17.15 -7.42
CA HIS A 329 -24.62 18.37 -6.69
C HIS A 329 -23.34 19.16 -6.35
N ALA A 330 -22.29 18.48 -5.88
CA ALA A 330 -21.01 19.10 -5.55
C ALA A 330 -20.31 19.69 -6.79
N VAL A 331 -20.27 18.95 -7.90
CA VAL A 331 -19.72 19.44 -9.17
C VAL A 331 -20.45 20.70 -9.64
N ASN A 332 -21.78 20.72 -9.54
CA ASN A 332 -22.57 21.87 -9.98
C ASN A 332 -22.45 23.10 -9.05
N ASN A 333 -22.38 22.91 -7.73
CA ASN A 333 -22.47 24.02 -6.77
C ASN A 333 -21.13 24.52 -6.24
N VAL A 334 -20.15 23.62 -6.11
CA VAL A 334 -18.82 23.91 -5.56
C VAL A 334 -17.83 24.25 -6.67
N ARG A 335 -17.90 23.56 -7.82
CA ARG A 335 -17.04 23.80 -8.98
C ARG A 335 -17.67 24.68 -10.06
N GLY A 336 -18.99 24.58 -10.27
CA GLY A 336 -19.73 25.28 -11.32
C GLY A 336 -19.49 26.79 -11.40
N GLU A 337 -19.38 27.29 -12.64
CA GLU A 337 -19.12 28.68 -13.06
C GLU A 337 -18.05 29.45 -12.24
N ARG A 338 -16.80 28.98 -12.29
CA ARG A 338 -15.58 29.74 -11.88
C ARG A 338 -15.32 29.87 -10.38
N LYS A 339 -15.92 29.02 -9.54
CA LYS A 339 -15.61 28.99 -8.09
C LYS A 339 -14.32 28.24 -7.77
N ALA A 340 -14.04 27.15 -8.48
CA ALA A 340 -12.75 26.46 -8.44
C ALA A 340 -11.70 27.21 -9.26
N ARG A 341 -10.44 27.22 -8.79
CA ARG A 341 -9.32 27.87 -9.50
C ARG A 341 -8.98 27.06 -10.75
N ARG A 342 -8.80 27.72 -11.91
CA ARG A 342 -8.51 27.04 -13.19
C ARG A 342 -7.22 26.24 -13.18
N ASN A 343 -6.23 26.68 -12.41
CA ASN A 343 -4.93 26.03 -12.29
C ASN A 343 -4.84 25.08 -11.08
N ALA A 344 -5.93 24.89 -10.34
CA ALA A 344 -5.95 24.07 -9.14
C ALA A 344 -6.43 22.65 -9.42
N GLU A 345 -5.74 21.69 -8.81
CA GLU A 345 -6.25 20.33 -8.69
C GLU A 345 -7.46 20.33 -7.76
N VAL A 346 -8.53 19.62 -8.14
CA VAL A 346 -9.73 19.49 -7.33
C VAL A 346 -9.78 18.09 -6.73
N ALA A 347 -9.50 17.99 -5.44
CA ALA A 347 -9.52 16.73 -4.71
C ALA A 347 -10.90 16.51 -4.07
N PHE A 348 -11.60 15.45 -4.46
CA PHE A 348 -12.83 15.01 -3.80
C PHE A 348 -12.48 14.00 -2.73
N VAL A 349 -12.80 14.31 -1.47
CA VAL A 349 -12.55 13.42 -0.33
C VAL A 349 -13.88 12.92 0.20
N PHE A 350 -14.17 11.65 -0.04
CA PHE A 350 -15.39 10.99 0.42
C PHE A 350 -15.17 10.38 1.79
N ILE A 351 -15.95 10.76 2.79
CA ILE A 351 -15.93 10.15 4.12
C ILE A 351 -17.25 9.40 4.28
N THR A 352 -17.21 8.08 4.21
CA THR A 352 -18.40 7.21 4.17
C THR A 352 -18.14 5.92 4.94
N ASP A 353 -19.22 5.24 5.35
CA ASP A 353 -19.15 3.89 5.88
C ASP A 353 -19.05 2.81 4.78
N GLY A 354 -19.02 3.24 3.51
CA GLY A 354 -18.83 2.37 2.36
C GLY A 354 -20.09 1.70 1.83
N ILE A 355 -21.27 1.99 2.38
CA ILE A 355 -22.55 1.53 1.82
C ILE A 355 -23.39 2.72 1.37
N THR A 356 -23.67 2.79 0.07
CA THR A 356 -24.51 3.84 -0.52
C THR A 356 -25.41 3.28 -1.60
N SER A 357 -26.50 3.98 -1.90
CA SER A 357 -27.29 3.74 -3.11
C SER A 357 -26.39 3.86 -4.35
N THR A 358 -26.54 2.91 -5.27
CA THR A 358 -25.87 2.90 -6.58
C THR A 358 -26.60 3.74 -7.63
N GLU A 359 -27.76 4.31 -7.27
CA GLU A 359 -28.54 5.19 -8.14
C GLU A 359 -27.72 6.43 -8.54
N GLN A 360 -27.70 6.72 -9.85
CA GLN A 360 -26.93 7.81 -10.45
C GLN A 360 -25.42 7.82 -10.15
N LEU A 361 -24.86 6.73 -9.60
CA LEU A 361 -23.45 6.68 -9.23
C LEU A 361 -22.55 6.84 -10.46
N GLU A 362 -22.86 6.15 -11.56
CA GLU A 362 -22.11 6.26 -12.81
C GLU A 362 -22.19 7.68 -13.41
N GLU A 363 -23.35 8.33 -13.32
CA GLU A 363 -23.54 9.71 -13.78
C GLU A 363 -22.71 10.68 -12.94
N GLY A 364 -22.72 10.53 -11.62
CA GLY A 364 -21.92 11.31 -10.69
C GLY A 364 -20.42 11.13 -10.93
N VAL A 365 -19.94 9.89 -10.99
CA VAL A 365 -18.53 9.58 -11.28
C VAL A 365 -18.10 10.15 -12.64
N THR A 366 -18.98 10.07 -13.65
CA THR A 366 -18.74 10.70 -14.95
C THR A 366 -18.68 12.23 -14.85
N ALA A 367 -19.55 12.86 -14.07
CA ALA A 367 -19.53 14.31 -13.85
C ALA A 367 -18.25 14.76 -13.14
N MET A 368 -17.81 14.04 -12.10
CA MET A 368 -16.55 14.27 -11.41
C MET A 368 -15.35 14.09 -12.34
N ARG A 369 -15.34 13.04 -13.17
CA ARG A 369 -14.26 12.81 -14.15
C ARG A 369 -14.20 13.91 -15.22
N ARG A 370 -15.35 14.37 -15.74
CA ARG A 370 -15.42 15.54 -16.66
C ARG A 370 -14.95 16.82 -16.00
N ALA A 371 -15.12 16.88 -14.69
CA ALA A 371 -14.54 17.89 -13.84
C ALA A 371 -13.09 17.56 -13.43
N GLU A 372 -12.34 16.66 -14.06
CA GLU A 372 -10.92 16.42 -13.71
C GLU A 372 -10.68 16.27 -12.19
N GLY A 373 -11.68 15.75 -11.46
CA GLY A 373 -11.64 15.62 -10.01
C GLY A 373 -10.86 14.38 -9.63
N VAL A 374 -9.96 14.52 -8.65
CA VAL A 374 -9.18 13.41 -8.10
C VAL A 374 -9.94 12.84 -6.89
N PRO A 375 -10.49 11.62 -6.96
CA PRO A 375 -11.22 11.03 -5.85
C PRO A 375 -10.27 10.43 -4.82
N THR A 376 -10.60 10.60 -3.55
CA THR A 376 -10.01 9.92 -2.40
C THR A 376 -11.14 9.44 -1.53
N VAL A 377 -11.16 8.15 -1.17
CA VAL A 377 -12.23 7.57 -0.38
C VAL A 377 -11.71 7.15 0.97
N ILE A 378 -12.29 7.68 2.03
CA ILE A 378 -12.12 7.23 3.41
C ILE A 378 -13.33 6.35 3.72
N ALA A 379 -13.13 5.03 3.66
CA ALA A 379 -14.15 4.03 3.92
C ALA A 379 -13.97 3.45 5.32
N MET A 380 -15.03 3.53 6.13
CA MET A 380 -15.00 3.17 7.55
C MET A 380 -15.96 2.02 7.87
N GLY A 381 -15.49 1.02 8.60
CA GLY A 381 -16.29 -0.14 8.97
C GLY A 381 -15.88 -1.41 8.23
N THR A 382 -16.44 -2.54 8.67
CA THR A 382 -16.11 -3.87 8.14
C THR A 382 -16.94 -4.26 6.92
N ASP A 383 -18.08 -3.62 6.74
CA ASP A 383 -19.12 -4.03 5.77
C ASP A 383 -19.21 -3.01 4.62
N THR A 384 -18.12 -2.81 3.89
CA THR A 384 -18.07 -1.86 2.77
C THR A 384 -18.41 -2.51 1.43
N ASP A 385 -19.10 -1.79 0.54
CA ASP A 385 -19.35 -2.24 -0.84
C ASP A 385 -18.13 -1.96 -1.72
N GLU A 386 -17.30 -2.98 -1.94
CA GLU A 386 -16.09 -2.89 -2.75
C GLU A 386 -16.36 -2.53 -4.23
N GLU A 387 -17.55 -2.83 -4.78
CA GLU A 387 -17.89 -2.41 -6.13
C GLU A 387 -18.09 -0.89 -6.19
N VAL A 388 -18.84 -0.35 -5.23
CA VAL A 388 -19.04 1.10 -5.09
C VAL A 388 -17.71 1.79 -4.87
N LEU A 389 -16.90 1.34 -3.90
CA LEU A 389 -15.61 1.96 -3.58
C LEU A 389 -14.67 1.97 -4.79
N ARG A 390 -14.62 0.88 -5.55
CA ARG A 390 -13.83 0.79 -6.79
C ARG A 390 -14.33 1.76 -7.86
N LYS A 391 -15.64 1.96 -8.00
CA LYS A 391 -16.21 2.92 -8.97
C LYS A 391 -15.90 4.36 -8.60
N VAL A 392 -16.09 4.72 -7.33
CA VAL A 392 -15.86 6.08 -6.82
C VAL A 392 -14.39 6.48 -6.90
N SER A 393 -13.48 5.54 -6.59
CA SER A 393 -12.03 5.70 -6.72
C SER A 393 -11.53 5.64 -8.17
N LEU A 394 -12.42 5.57 -9.17
CA LEU A 394 -12.08 5.42 -10.59
C LEU A 394 -11.18 4.21 -10.90
N GLY A 395 -11.23 3.18 -10.06
CA GLY A 395 -10.43 1.96 -10.16
C GLY A 395 -9.07 2.02 -9.44
N ASP A 396 -8.70 3.16 -8.86
CA ASP A 396 -7.46 3.29 -8.09
C ASP A 396 -7.66 2.87 -6.63
N MET A 397 -7.31 1.62 -6.34
CA MET A 397 -7.43 1.07 -4.99
C MET A 397 -6.49 1.75 -3.97
N SER A 398 -5.44 2.45 -4.42
CA SER A 398 -4.52 3.18 -3.55
C SER A 398 -5.12 4.48 -3.01
N ALA A 399 -6.14 5.01 -3.69
CA ALA A 399 -6.92 6.18 -3.27
C ALA A 399 -7.97 5.86 -2.18
N ILE A 400 -8.05 4.60 -1.73
CA ILE A 400 -9.00 4.13 -0.72
C ILE A 400 -8.29 3.92 0.62
N PHE A 401 -8.61 4.79 1.57
CA PHE A 401 -8.20 4.74 2.96
C PHE A 401 -9.23 3.93 3.75
N ARG A 402 -8.86 2.70 4.13
CA ARG A 402 -9.70 1.84 4.95
C ARG A 402 -9.41 2.01 6.44
N GLY A 403 -10.44 1.87 7.26
CA GLY A 403 -10.33 1.79 8.71
C GLY A 403 -11.50 1.03 9.32
N ASP A 404 -11.23 0.27 10.39
CA ASP A 404 -12.27 -0.52 11.06
C ASP A 404 -13.32 0.37 11.75
N ASP A 405 -12.89 1.54 12.23
CA ASP A 405 -13.76 2.52 12.88
C ASP A 405 -13.24 3.96 12.70
N TYR A 406 -14.09 4.93 13.05
CA TYR A 406 -13.75 6.35 12.97
C TYR A 406 -12.75 6.83 14.03
N ASN A 407 -12.34 5.99 15.01
CA ASN A 407 -11.23 6.35 15.92
C ASN A 407 -9.91 6.46 15.15
N ILE A 408 -9.77 5.73 14.04
CA ILE A 408 -8.56 5.76 13.21
C ILE A 408 -8.28 7.17 12.65
N LEU A 409 -9.31 8.00 12.44
CA LEU A 409 -9.16 9.38 11.96
C LEU A 409 -8.31 10.24 12.91
N ASN A 410 -8.34 9.92 14.21
CA ASN A 410 -7.58 10.62 15.23
C ASN A 410 -6.17 10.03 15.42
N LYS A 411 -5.83 8.90 14.78
CA LYS A 411 -4.49 8.32 14.86
C LYS A 411 -3.52 9.17 14.03
N PRO A 412 -2.39 9.64 14.61
CA PRO A 412 -1.41 10.44 13.89
C PRO A 412 -0.88 9.76 12.62
N SER A 413 -0.70 8.43 12.63
CA SER A 413 -0.23 7.67 11.47
C SER A 413 -1.20 7.73 10.28
N PHE A 414 -2.50 7.63 10.54
CA PHE A 414 -3.53 7.76 9.50
C PHE A 414 -3.60 9.20 8.98
N PHE A 415 -3.64 10.16 9.90
CA PHE A 415 -3.75 11.57 9.58
C PHE A 415 -2.56 12.05 8.72
N GLU A 416 -1.32 11.73 9.11
CA GLU A 416 -0.13 12.11 8.33
C GLU A 416 -0.10 11.41 6.96
N ARG A 417 -0.54 10.14 6.86
CA ARG A 417 -0.66 9.45 5.56
C ARG A 417 -1.67 10.15 4.65
N PHE A 418 -2.82 10.54 5.18
CA PHE A 418 -3.86 11.24 4.43
C PHE A 418 -3.38 12.63 3.97
N VAL A 419 -2.76 13.41 4.87
CA VAL A 419 -2.22 14.73 4.53
C VAL A 419 -1.16 14.62 3.43
N ARG A 420 -0.27 13.63 3.49
CA ARG A 420 0.73 13.38 2.42
C ARG A 420 0.11 13.00 1.08
N TRP A 421 -1.00 12.27 1.08
CA TRP A 421 -1.71 11.91 -0.14
C TRP A 421 -2.37 13.10 -0.83
N ILE A 422 -2.89 14.05 -0.05
CA ILE A 422 -3.54 15.26 -0.58
C ILE A 422 -2.54 16.32 -1.10
N CYS A 423 -1.26 16.29 -0.69
CA CYS A 423 -0.32 17.42 -0.84
C CYS A 423 0.72 17.36 -2.00
#